data_AF-A0A6L3ZY88-F1
#
_entry.id   AF-A0A6L3ZY88-F1
#
_cell.length_a   1.000
_cell.length_b   1.000
_cell.length_c   1.000
_cell.angle_alpha   90.00
_cell.angle_beta   90.00
_cell.angle_gamma   90.00
#
_symmetry.space_group_name_H-M   'P 1'
#
loop_
_entity.id
_entity.type
_entity.pdbx_description
1 polymer ?
#
loop_
_entity_poly.entity_id
_entity_poly.type
_entity_poly.pdbx_seq_one_letter_code
_entity_poly.pdbx_strand_id
1 'polypeptide(L)'
;MSITFTTIVQKDDQVNATGLRVPAEVITALGKGKKPPVTVTINGYTYRSTVAAYGDVFMLPLSAENRQAAGVNAGDQIEVTLA
;
A
#
# COMPACT_ATOMS: atom_id res chain seq x y z
N MET A 1 -15.89 -2.46 -2.71
CA MET A 1 -15.75 -2.20 -1.26
C MET A 1 -14.41 -1.56 -1.06
N SER A 2 -14.36 -0.43 -0.37
CA SER A 2 -13.11 0.25 0.00
C SER A 2 -12.82 -0.01 1.47
N ILE A 3 -11.61 -0.42 1.81
CA ILE A 3 -11.15 -0.61 3.19
C ILE A 3 -10.05 0.38 3.47
N THR A 4 -10.22 1.15 4.55
CA THR A 4 -9.25 2.14 5.00
C THR A 4 -8.52 1.60 6.22
N PHE A 5 -7.20 1.68 6.21
CA PHE A 5 -6.36 1.30 7.33
C PHE A 5 -5.14 2.21 7.43
N THR A 6 -4.61 2.32 8.63
CA THR A 6 -3.41 3.10 8.89
C THR A 6 -2.19 2.20 8.80
N THR A 7 -1.15 2.64 8.11
CA THR A 7 0.11 1.91 7.99
C THR A 7 1.29 2.86 8.00
N ILE A 8 2.47 2.31 8.24
CA ILE A 8 3.72 3.07 8.24
C ILE A 8 4.40 2.84 6.90
N VAL A 9 4.83 3.93 6.27
CA VAL A 9 5.58 3.86 5.02
C VAL A 9 6.96 3.28 5.30
N GLN A 10 7.21 2.01 4.96
CA GLN A 10 8.55 1.43 5.07
C GLN A 10 9.36 1.78 3.84
N LYS A 11 10.51 2.42 4.00
CA LYS A 11 11.42 2.66 2.89
C LYS A 11 12.38 1.49 2.75
N ASP A 12 12.47 0.95 1.55
CA ASP A 12 13.59 0.10 1.19
C ASP A 12 14.79 1.00 0.86
N ASP A 13 15.96 0.68 1.38
CA ASP A 13 17.16 1.52 1.20
C ASP A 13 17.84 1.25 -0.15
N GLN A 14 17.62 0.08 -0.76
CA GLN A 14 18.32 -0.34 -1.98
C GLN A 14 17.65 0.14 -3.27
N VAL A 15 16.33 0.24 -3.25
CA VAL A 15 15.55 0.83 -4.34
C VAL A 15 14.75 1.95 -3.69
N ASN A 16 14.72 3.16 -4.27
CA ASN A 16 13.88 4.28 -3.79
C ASN A 16 12.35 3.98 -3.80
N ALA A 17 11.96 2.70 -3.80
CA ALA A 17 10.64 2.20 -3.55
C ALA A 17 10.37 2.12 -2.04
N THR A 18 9.18 2.56 -1.68
CA THR A 18 8.60 2.44 -0.36
C THR A 18 7.61 1.30 -0.39
N GLY A 19 7.58 0.46 0.63
CA GLY A 19 6.59 -0.59 0.83
C GLY A 19 5.55 -0.17 1.88
N LEU A 20 4.27 -0.36 1.58
CA LEU A 20 3.22 -0.24 2.58
C LEU A 20 2.84 -1.64 3.05
N ARG A 21 2.96 -1.90 4.36
CA ARG A 21 2.51 -3.16 4.95
C ARG A 21 0.99 -3.14 5.03
N VAL A 22 0.34 -4.05 4.30
CA VAL A 22 -1.10 -4.22 4.35
C VAL A 22 -1.42 -5.37 5.31
N PRO A 23 -2.34 -5.18 6.27
CA PRO A 23 -2.80 -6.28 7.12
C PRO A 23 -3.47 -7.37 6.28
N ALA A 24 -3.18 -8.63 6.58
CA ALA A 24 -3.81 -9.77 5.91
C ALA A 24 -5.33 -9.74 6.00
N GLU A 25 -5.88 -9.23 7.10
CA GLU A 25 -7.32 -9.07 7.31
C GLU A 25 -7.97 -8.19 6.24
N VAL A 26 -7.29 -7.11 5.82
CA VAL A 26 -7.77 -6.21 4.76
C VAL A 26 -7.81 -6.92 3.41
N ILE A 27 -6.77 -7.70 3.11
CA ILE A 27 -6.69 -8.45 1.84
C ILE A 27 -7.68 -9.61 1.82
N THR A 28 -7.83 -10.32 2.93
CA THR A 28 -8.83 -11.38 3.11
C THR A 28 -10.24 -10.81 2.98
N ALA A 29 -10.51 -9.65 3.58
CA ALA A 29 -11.79 -8.95 3.44
C ALA A 29 -12.06 -8.46 2.01
N LEU A 30 -11.02 -8.09 1.27
CA LEU A 30 -11.11 -7.80 -0.17
C LEU A 30 -11.44 -9.05 -1.00
N GLY A 31 -11.14 -10.26 -0.51
CA GLY A 31 -11.52 -11.54 -1.14
C GLY A 31 -10.89 -11.81 -2.51
N LYS A 32 -9.92 -10.99 -2.95
CA LYS A 32 -9.37 -11.01 -4.32
C LYS A 32 -8.16 -11.96 -4.53
N GLY A 33 -7.94 -12.92 -3.62
CA GLY A 33 -6.88 -13.93 -3.74
C GLY A 33 -5.48 -13.46 -3.30
N LYS A 34 -4.43 -14.17 -3.73
CA LYS A 34 -3.04 -13.97 -3.23
C LYS A 34 -2.34 -12.71 -3.72
N LYS A 35 -2.68 -12.16 -4.88
CA LYS A 35 -2.05 -10.95 -5.44
C LYS A 35 -3.11 -10.06 -6.08
N PRO A 36 -3.99 -9.47 -5.27
CA PRO A 36 -5.09 -8.70 -5.82
C PRO A 36 -4.57 -7.40 -6.45
N PRO A 37 -5.05 -7.05 -7.65
CA PRO A 37 -4.94 -5.69 -8.14
C PRO A 37 -5.83 -4.81 -7.26
N VAL A 38 -5.23 -3.79 -6.66
CA VAL A 38 -5.90 -2.87 -5.74
C VAL A 38 -5.75 -1.44 -6.22
N THR A 39 -6.79 -0.67 -5.99
CA THR A 39 -6.75 0.78 -6.16
C THR A 39 -6.43 1.40 -4.82
N VAL A 40 -5.34 2.14 -4.76
CA VAL A 40 -4.77 2.67 -3.54
C VAL A 40 -5.00 4.17 -3.54
N THR A 41 -5.66 4.67 -2.52
CA THR A 41 -5.94 6.08 -2.34
C THR A 41 -5.25 6.57 -1.07
N ILE A 42 -4.40 7.59 -1.22
CA ILE A 42 -3.58 8.17 -0.15
C ILE A 42 -3.62 9.69 -0.31
N ASN A 43 -4.04 10.43 0.73
CA ASN A 43 -4.08 11.91 0.70
C ASN A 43 -4.82 12.50 -0.53
N GLY A 44 -5.85 11.80 -1.03
CA GLY A 44 -6.58 12.19 -2.24
C GLY A 44 -5.92 11.80 -3.57
N TYR A 45 -4.68 11.30 -3.55
CA TYR A 45 -4.03 10.71 -4.71
C TYR A 45 -4.43 9.24 -4.86
N THR A 46 -4.97 8.88 -6.02
CA THR A 46 -5.42 7.51 -6.28
C THR A 46 -4.61 6.90 -7.41
N TYR A 47 -4.04 5.72 -7.18
CA TYR A 47 -3.26 4.97 -8.17
C TYR A 47 -3.59 3.48 -8.11
N ARG A 48 -3.44 2.79 -9.24
CA ARG A 48 -3.54 1.32 -9.27
C ARG A 48 -2.17 0.72 -8.97
N SER A 49 -2.16 -0.25 -8.08
CA SER A 49 -0.98 -1.04 -7.79
C SER A 49 -1.35 -2.50 -7.52
N THR A 50 -0.36 -3.37 -7.50
CA THR A 50 -0.55 -4.79 -7.25
C THR A 50 0.06 -5.14 -5.91
N VAL A 51 -0.72 -5.75 -5.02
CA VAL A 51 -0.20 -6.21 -3.75
C VAL A 51 0.69 -7.44 -3.97
N ALA A 52 1.92 -7.38 -3.45
CA ALA A 52 2.79 -8.53 -3.36
C ALA A 52 2.54 -9.23 -2.01
N ALA A 53 2.08 -10.47 -2.03
CA ALA A 53 1.98 -11.30 -0.84
C ALA A 53 3.22 -12.19 -0.67
N TYR A 54 3.85 -12.07 0.49
CA TYR A 54 4.90 -12.94 1.01
C TYR A 54 4.34 -13.74 2.19
N GLY A 55 3.53 -14.76 1.90
CA GLY A 55 2.80 -15.53 2.91
C GLY A 55 1.69 -14.70 3.55
N ASP A 56 1.80 -14.45 4.84
CA ASP A 56 0.88 -13.61 5.63
C ASP A 56 1.23 -12.11 5.60
N VAL A 57 2.36 -11.75 4.98
CA VAL A 57 2.81 -10.37 4.85
C VAL A 57 2.45 -9.85 3.46
N PHE A 58 1.57 -8.86 3.41
CA PHE A 58 1.23 -8.17 2.18
C PHE A 58 2.00 -6.86 2.12
N MET A 59 2.75 -6.66 1.04
CA MET A 59 3.49 -5.45 0.77
C MET A 59 2.98 -4.82 -0.51
N LEU A 60 2.71 -3.52 -0.44
CA LEU A 60 2.36 -2.74 -1.60
C LEU A 60 3.56 -1.87 -2.00
N PRO A 61 4.13 -2.06 -3.20
CA PRO A 61 5.18 -1.18 -3.69
C PRO A 61 4.60 0.20 -4.03
N LEU A 62 5.26 1.22 -3.50
CA LEU A 62 5.02 2.65 -3.69
C LEU A 62 6.33 3.27 -4.20
N SER A 63 6.42 3.50 -5.50
CA SER A 63 7.55 4.20 -6.12
C SER A 63 7.69 5.63 -5.60
N ALA A 64 8.89 6.20 -5.71
CA ALA A 64 9.18 7.58 -5.33
C ALA A 64 8.22 8.60 -5.99
N GLU A 65 7.85 8.40 -7.25
CA GLU A 65 6.88 9.25 -7.97
C GLU A 65 5.50 9.25 -7.29
N ASN A 66 4.95 8.06 -7.00
CA ASN A 66 3.65 7.95 -6.33
C ASN A 66 3.70 8.52 -4.91
N ARG A 67 4.83 8.36 -4.23
CA ARG A 67 5.06 8.93 -2.89
C ARG A 67 5.05 10.46 -2.92
N GLN A 68 5.76 11.06 -3.87
CA GLN A 68 5.78 12.51 -4.07
C GLN A 68 4.39 13.03 -4.47
N ALA A 69 3.70 12.32 -5.37
CA ALA A 69 2.35 12.67 -5.79
C ALA A 69 1.32 12.59 -4.64
N ALA A 70 1.48 11.61 -3.74
CA ALA A 70 0.67 11.47 -2.54
C ALA A 70 1.11 12.38 -1.38
N GLY A 71 2.28 13.04 -1.50
CA GLY A 71 2.83 13.91 -0.45
C GLY A 71 3.22 13.18 0.84
N VAL A 72 3.64 11.90 0.75
CA VAL A 72 3.96 11.08 1.93
C VAL A 72 5.46 10.84 2.10
N ASN A 73 5.92 10.62 3.33
CA ASN A 73 7.33 10.37 3.62
C ASN A 73 7.58 8.98 4.18
N ALA A 74 8.80 8.48 3.94
CA ALA A 74 9.27 7.24 4.55
C ALA A 74 9.33 7.40 6.08
N GLY A 75 8.80 6.41 6.81
CA GLY A 75 8.67 6.44 8.26
C GLY A 75 7.42 7.17 8.76
N ASP A 76 6.66 7.80 7.87
CA ASP A 76 5.43 8.50 8.24
C ASP A 76 4.27 7.51 8.38
N GLN A 77 3.36 7.81 9.31
CA GLN A 77 2.14 7.03 9.51
C GLN A 77 1.03 7.63 8.67
N ILE A 78 0.61 6.90 7.64
CA ILE A 78 -0.37 7.38 6.67
C ILE A 78 -1.62 6.51 6.66
N GLU A 79 -2.74 7.14 6.33
CA GLU A 79 -3.99 6.44 6.08
C GLU A 79 -4.08 6.06 4.60
N VAL A 80 -4.32 4.78 4.35
CA VAL A 80 -4.40 4.21 3.01
C VAL A 80 -5.77 3.56 2.83
N THR A 81 -6.44 3.91 1.74
CA THR A 81 -7.70 3.29 1.35
C THR A 81 -7.48 2.35 0.16
N LEU A 82 -7.94 1.11 0.26
CA LEU A 82 -7.84 0.08 -0.78
C LEU A 82 -9.21 -0.31 -1.34
N ALA A 83 -9.36 -0.37 -2.67
CA ALA A 83 -10.57 -0.80 -3.38
C ALA A 83 -10.30 -1.82 -4.52
#